data_AF-A0A5C4VDX4-F1
#
_entry.id   AF-A0A5C4VDX4-F1
#
_cell.length_a   1.000
_cell.length_b   1.000
_cell.length_c   1.000
_cell.angle_alpha   90.00
_cell.angle_beta   90.00
_cell.angle_gamma   90.00
#
_symmetry.space_group_name_H-M   'P 1'
#
loop_
_entity.id
_entity.type
_entity.pdbx_description
1 polymer ?
#
loop_
_entity_poly.entity_id
_entity_poly.type
_entity_poly.pdbx_seq_one_letter_code
_entity_poly.pdbx_strand_id
1 'polypeptide(L)'
;MDELIEQAIVDAYDDDEQLSGFHVMIGDNLAMPFETTVLGLQVTVTAIDFLVGSGIVAICRHGEHKQAIGILELPLPDPPPAGAEWIHAFRRWAG
;
A
#
# COMPACT_ATOMS: atom_id res chain seq x y z
N MET A 1 13.32 -4.02 8.23
CA MET A 1 12.55 -3.04 7.43
C MET A 1 13.43 -2.47 6.33
N ASP A 2 14.65 -2.07 6.66
CA ASP A 2 15.63 -1.54 5.69
C ASP A 2 15.92 -2.56 4.57
N GLU A 3 15.95 -3.87 4.87
CA GLU A 3 16.07 -4.94 3.86
C GLU A 3 14.91 -4.98 2.85
N LEU A 4 13.68 -4.65 3.27
CA LEU A 4 12.51 -4.59 2.37
C LEU A 4 12.57 -3.33 1.50
N ILE A 5 13.07 -2.22 2.06
CA ILE A 5 13.30 -0.98 1.32
C ILE A 5 14.36 -1.25 0.25
N GLU A 6 15.51 -1.82 0.63
CA GLU A 6 16.59 -2.18 -0.29
C GLU A 6 16.10 -3.10 -1.42
N GLN A 7 15.26 -4.09 -1.10
CA GLN A 7 14.63 -4.94 -2.12
C GLN A 7 13.71 -4.18 -3.07
N ALA A 8 12.91 -3.24 -2.55
CA ALA A 8 12.00 -2.45 -3.36
C ALA A 8 12.74 -1.47 -4.31
N ILE A 9 13.94 -1.02 -3.94
CA ILE A 9 14.70 0.01 -4.68
C ILE A 9 15.99 -0.49 -5.33
N VAL A 10 16.21 -1.81 -5.37
CA VAL A 10 17.51 -2.41 -5.75
C VAL A 10 18.06 -1.98 -7.12
N ASP A 11 17.17 -1.68 -8.07
CA ASP A 11 17.52 -1.25 -9.44
C ASP A 11 16.99 0.15 -9.78
N ALA A 12 16.60 0.93 -8.76
CA ALA A 12 16.04 2.26 -8.97
C ALA A 12 17.13 3.35 -8.92
N TYR A 13 17.14 4.23 -9.92
CA TYR A 13 18.08 5.34 -10.07
C TYR A 13 17.48 6.68 -9.61
N ASP A 14 16.15 6.81 -9.66
CA ASP A 14 15.42 8.00 -9.19
C ASP A 14 14.15 7.66 -8.39
N ASP A 15 13.57 8.68 -7.73
CA ASP A 15 12.41 8.53 -6.84
C ASP A 15 11.18 7.89 -7.51
N ASP A 16 10.97 8.14 -8.81
CA ASP A 16 9.85 7.56 -9.57
C ASP A 16 10.03 6.04 -9.73
N GLU A 17 11.26 5.59 -10.01
CA GLU A 17 11.60 4.17 -10.10
C GLU A 17 11.49 3.48 -8.73
N GLN A 18 11.91 4.16 -7.65
CA GLN A 18 11.74 3.65 -6.29
C GLN A 18 10.26 3.48 -5.95
N LEU A 19 9.44 4.47 -6.28
CA LEU A 19 7.99 4.44 -6.07
C LEU A 19 7.32 3.33 -6.88
N SER A 20 7.74 3.12 -8.13
CA SER A 20 7.30 2.01 -8.97
C SER A 20 7.69 0.65 -8.37
N GLY A 21 8.91 0.52 -7.86
CA GLY A 21 9.38 -0.68 -7.15
C GLY A 21 8.51 -1.02 -5.94
N PHE A 22 8.19 -0.03 -5.10
CA PHE A 22 7.26 -0.21 -3.99
C PHE A 22 5.85 -0.59 -4.45
N HIS A 23 5.34 0.02 -5.52
CA HIS A 23 4.02 -0.32 -6.06
C HIS A 23 3.93 -1.80 -6.44
N VAL A 24 4.96 -2.33 -7.11
CA VAL A 24 5.05 -3.75 -7.47
C VAL A 24 5.16 -4.63 -6.23
N MET A 25 6.09 -4.33 -5.31
CA MET A 25 6.32 -5.17 -4.13
C MET A 25 5.09 -5.25 -3.22
N ILE A 26 4.41 -4.12 -2.99
CA ILE A 26 3.17 -4.10 -2.18
C ILE A 26 2.07 -4.87 -2.93
N GLY A 27 1.88 -4.64 -4.23
CA GLY A 27 0.84 -5.29 -5.01
C GLY A 27 0.98 -6.82 -5.08
N ASP A 28 2.20 -7.34 -5.18
CA ASP A 28 2.48 -8.77 -5.31
C ASP A 28 2.44 -9.53 -3.98
N ASN A 29 2.85 -8.86 -2.88
CA ASN A 29 3.02 -9.53 -1.59
C ASN A 29 1.87 -9.29 -0.60
N LEU A 30 1.11 -8.20 -0.75
CA LEU A 30 0.01 -7.89 0.16
C LEU A 30 -1.17 -8.81 -0.11
N ALA A 31 -1.53 -9.61 0.90
CA ALA A 31 -2.71 -10.47 0.81
C ALA A 31 -3.98 -9.63 0.66
N MET A 32 -4.69 -9.85 -0.45
CA MET A 32 -5.95 -9.18 -0.76
C MET A 32 -7.02 -10.21 -1.20
N PRO A 33 -8.31 -9.95 -0.92
CA PRO A 33 -8.83 -8.79 -0.20
C PRO A 33 -8.67 -8.90 1.33
N PHE A 34 -8.67 -7.76 2.03
CA PHE A 34 -8.77 -7.72 3.50
C PHE A 34 -9.66 -6.56 3.96
N GLU A 35 -10.20 -6.66 5.17
CA GLU A 35 -11.05 -5.63 5.76
C GLU A 35 -10.24 -4.71 6.68
N THR A 36 -10.56 -3.42 6.66
CA THR A 36 -9.99 -2.43 7.58
C THR A 36 -11.02 -1.35 7.90
N THR A 37 -10.74 -0.50 8.89
CA THR A 37 -11.63 0.58 9.30
C THR A 37 -11.04 1.94 8.95
N VAL A 38 -11.66 2.66 8.02
CA VAL A 38 -11.27 4.02 7.60
C VAL A 38 -12.28 5.01 8.14
N LEU A 39 -11.83 5.97 8.96
CA LEU A 39 -12.69 7.00 9.57
C LEU A 39 -13.95 6.41 10.26
N GLY A 40 -13.83 5.22 10.85
CA GLY A 40 -14.93 4.50 11.51
C GLY A 40 -15.83 3.66 10.61
N LEU A 41 -15.58 3.64 9.30
CA LEU A 41 -16.31 2.81 8.33
C LEU A 41 -15.48 1.57 7.97
N GLN A 42 -16.10 0.39 8.05
CA GLN A 42 -15.49 -0.84 7.57
C GLN A 42 -15.43 -0.83 6.05
N VAL A 43 -14.25 -1.01 5.49
CA VAL A 43 -14.01 -1.07 4.05
C VAL A 43 -13.21 -2.32 3.72
N THR A 44 -13.39 -2.83 2.51
CA THR A 44 -12.58 -3.94 1.97
C THR A 44 -11.54 -3.37 1.01
N VAL A 45 -10.26 -3.60 1.30
CA VAL A 45 -9.16 -3.32 0.37
C VAL A 45 -9.14 -4.44 -0.66
N THR A 46 -9.28 -4.08 -1.94
CA THR A 46 -9.40 -5.06 -3.03
C THR A 46 -8.27 -5.02 -4.05
N ALA A 47 -7.52 -3.92 -4.11
CA ALA A 47 -6.41 -3.76 -5.03
C ALA A 47 -5.46 -2.66 -4.53
N ILE A 48 -4.25 -2.69 -5.07
CA ILE A 48 -3.28 -1.59 -5.00
C ILE A 48 -3.17 -1.03 -6.41
N ASP A 49 -3.18 0.29 -6.52
CA ASP A 49 -3.09 1.02 -7.78
C ASP A 49 -2.10 2.19 -7.65
N PHE A 50 -1.76 2.78 -8.78
CA PHE A 50 -0.97 4.00 -8.84
C PHE A 50 -1.81 5.14 -9.43
N LEU A 51 -1.89 6.27 -8.72
CA LEU A 51 -2.61 7.46 -9.17
C LEU A 51 -1.67 8.66 -9.29
N VAL A 52 -1.67 9.30 -10.47
CA VAL A 52 -0.86 10.50 -10.74
C VAL A 52 -1.18 11.58 -9.70
N GLY A 53 -0.14 12.10 -9.03
CA GLY A 53 -0.24 13.12 -7.99
C GLY A 53 -0.58 12.57 -6.58
N SER A 54 -1.01 11.32 -6.45
CA SER A 54 -1.28 10.66 -5.15
C SER A 54 -0.32 9.51 -4.84
N GLY A 55 0.43 9.01 -5.83
CA GLY A 55 1.34 7.88 -5.69
C GLY A 55 0.59 6.56 -5.53
N ILE A 56 1.09 5.70 -4.64
CA ILE A 56 0.51 4.37 -4.39
C ILE A 56 -0.75 4.50 -3.55
N VAL A 57 -1.86 3.94 -4.04
CA VAL A 57 -3.17 3.97 -3.39
C VAL A 57 -3.73 2.56 -3.21
N ALA A 58 -4.46 2.34 -2.12
CA ALA A 58 -5.32 1.19 -1.92
C ALA A 58 -6.72 1.48 -2.42
N ILE A 59 -7.25 0.58 -3.24
CA ILE A 59 -8.64 0.59 -3.67
C ILE A 59 -9.51 -0.06 -2.60
N CYS A 60 -10.30 0.77 -1.92
CA CYS A 60 -11.19 0.37 -0.86
C CYS A 60 -12.65 0.38 -1.35
N ARG A 61 -13.42 -0.63 -0.97
CA ARG A 61 -14.84 -0.75 -1.26
C ARG A 61 -15.68 -0.77 0.01
N HIS A 62 -16.82 -0.07 -0.05
CA HIS A 62 -17.86 -0.12 0.97
C HIS A 62 -19.23 -0.18 0.27
N GLY A 63 -19.85 -1.36 0.28
CA GLY A 63 -21.04 -1.61 -0.53
C GLY A 63 -20.76 -1.37 -2.03
N GLU A 64 -21.52 -0.47 -2.63
CA GLU A 64 -21.38 -0.10 -4.06
C GLU A 64 -20.30 0.98 -4.30
N HIS A 65 -19.82 1.63 -3.24
CA HIS A 65 -18.85 2.72 -3.36
C HIS A 65 -17.41 2.19 -3.43
N LYS A 66 -16.62 2.79 -4.31
CA LYS A 66 -15.18 2.56 -4.45
C LYS A 66 -14.43 3.87 -4.18
N GLN A 67 -13.41 3.82 -3.35
CA GLN A 67 -12.56 4.96 -3.01
C GLN A 67 -11.09 4.55 -3.07
N ALA A 68 -10.23 5.44 -3.56
CA ALA A 68 -8.78 5.31 -3.47
C ALA A 68 -8.29 5.99 -2.19
N ILE A 69 -7.44 5.31 -1.42
CA ILE A 69 -6.83 5.82 -0.19
C ILE A 69 -5.32 5.70 -0.33
N GLY A 70 -4.58 6.77 -0.08
CA GLY A 70 -3.11 6.72 -0.12
C GLY A 70 -2.56 5.66 0.84
N ILE A 71 -1.57 4.89 0.43
CA ILE A 71 -1.00 3.82 1.28
C ILE A 71 -0.45 4.35 2.60
N LEU A 72 0.10 5.56 2.58
CA LEU A 72 0.59 6.22 3.78
C LEU A 72 -0.53 6.44 4.82
N GLU A 73 -1.77 6.62 4.37
CA GLU A 73 -2.95 6.90 5.19
C GLU A 73 -3.82 5.66 5.45
N LEU A 74 -3.53 4.52 4.82
CA LEU A 74 -4.35 3.30 4.93
C LEU A 74 -4.25 2.64 6.32
N PRO A 75 -5.29 2.65 7.16
CA PRO A 75 -5.25 1.89 8.41
C PRO A 75 -5.12 0.40 8.14
N LEU A 76 -4.30 -0.29 8.92
CA LEU A 76 -4.17 -1.76 8.87
C LEU A 76 -5.01 -2.39 9.99
N PRO A 77 -5.71 -3.51 9.73
CA PRO A 77 -6.45 -4.22 10.76
C PRO A 77 -5.51 -4.90 11.77
N ASP A 78 -6.06 -5.34 12.90
CA ASP A 78 -5.38 -6.20 13.87
C ASP A 78 -6.12 -7.55 13.95
N PRO A 79 -5.47 -8.68 13.57
CA PRO A 79 -4.10 -8.79 13.06
C PRO A 79 -3.95 -8.24 11.62
N PRO A 80 -2.76 -7.81 11.21
CA PRO A 80 -2.50 -7.31 9.86
C PRO A 80 -2.56 -8.44 8.82
N PRO A 81 -2.90 -8.12 7.55
CA PRO A 81 -2.81 -9.09 6.46
C PRO A 81 -1.35 -9.50 6.21
N ALA A 82 -1.15 -10.68 5.64
CA ALA A 82 0.17 -11.09 5.17
C ALA A 82 0.71 -10.07 4.14
N GLY A 83 2.00 -9.77 4.21
CA GLY A 83 2.64 -8.76 3.36
C GLY A 83 2.43 -7.31 3.79
N ALA A 84 1.74 -7.03 4.91
CA ALA A 84 1.61 -5.68 5.46
C ALA A 84 2.96 -5.01 5.80
N GLU A 85 4.01 -5.79 6.01
CA GLU A 85 5.39 -5.30 6.17
C GLU A 85 5.87 -4.43 5.01
N TRP A 86 5.40 -4.66 3.78
CA TRP A 86 5.72 -3.83 2.62
C TRP A 86 5.11 -2.43 2.70
N ILE A 87 3.90 -2.32 3.28
CA ILE A 87 3.27 -1.02 3.58
C ILE A 87 4.09 -0.27 4.64
N HIS A 88 4.58 -0.98 5.65
CA HIS A 88 5.41 -0.36 6.67
C HIS A 88 6.80 0.06 6.13
N ALA A 89 7.39 -0.72 5.23
CA ALA A 89 8.63 -0.37 4.54
C ALA A 89 8.44 0.91 3.70
N PHE A 90 7.36 0.98 2.92
CA PHE A 90 7.04 2.17 2.14
C PHE A 90 6.81 3.41 3.01
N ARG A 91 6.10 3.27 4.14
CA ARG A 91 5.92 4.38 5.11
C ARG A 91 7.21 4.89 5.69
N ARG A 92 8.19 4.00 5.92
CA ARG A 92 9.50 4.36 6.43
C ARG A 92 10.35 5.03 5.36
N TRP A 93 10.24 4.61 4.10
CA TRP A 93 10.95 5.21 2.98
C TRP A 93 10.43 6.61 2.66
N ALA A 94 9.10 6.83 2.74
CA ALA A 94 8.46 8.10 2.41
C ALA A 94 8.53 9.18 3.51
N GLY A 95 9.03 8.85 4.71
CA GLY A 95 9.09 9.74 5.88
C GLY A 95 10.51 10.12 6.26
#